data_AF-A0A1F9HX64-F1
#
_entry.id   AF-A0A1F9HX64-F1
#
_cell.length_a   1.000
_cell.length_b   1.000
_cell.length_c   1.000
_cell.angle_alpha   90.00
_cell.angle_beta   90.00
_cell.angle_gamma   90.00
#
_symmetry.space_group_name_H-M   'P 1'
#
loop_
_entity.id
_entity.type
_entity.pdbx_description
1 polymer ?
#
loop_
_entity_poly.entity_id
_entity_poly.type
_entity_poly.pdbx_seq_one_letter_code
_entity_poly.pdbx_strand_id
1 'polypeptide(L)'
;MFSEEAYIYKKEVDWSVLYYGINIPVSIQVAFQQQFNNFLKKGESKEIILQLEDKSYKVKLINQNFDKSKYPTHKDLLQIRYTPQSKIAIKIREIFLDSYRYLKIEKNKLFNHRQPLRMLLIKITFILSILMVLKKL
;
A
#
# COMPACT_ATOMS: atom_id res chain seq x y z
N MET A 1 10.15 -26.76 3.53
CA MET A 1 10.54 -26.03 4.75
C MET A 1 10.44 -24.54 4.43
N PHE A 2 9.34 -23.88 4.84
CA PHE A 2 9.13 -22.45 4.59
C PHE A 2 9.89 -21.68 5.68
N SER A 3 10.85 -20.82 5.31
CA SER A 3 11.54 -19.99 6.30
C SER A 3 10.59 -18.90 6.81
N GLU A 4 10.34 -18.95 8.12
CA GLU A 4 9.24 -18.33 8.85
C GLU A 4 9.43 -16.84 9.20
N GLU A 5 9.34 -15.93 8.23
CA GLU A 5 9.11 -14.51 8.55
C GLU A 5 8.10 -13.87 7.58
N ALA A 6 6.85 -14.34 7.63
CA ALA A 6 5.74 -13.74 6.89
C ALA A 6 5.07 -12.65 7.73
N TYR A 7 5.08 -11.40 7.26
CA TYR A 7 4.35 -10.31 7.90
C TYR A 7 2.91 -10.27 7.41
N ILE A 8 1.97 -10.59 8.30
CA ILE A 8 0.54 -10.46 8.03
C ILE A 8 0.11 -9.04 8.39
N TYR A 9 -0.07 -8.19 7.39
CA TYR A 9 -0.62 -6.85 7.59
C TYR A 9 -2.02 -6.75 7.02
N LYS A 10 -2.99 -6.49 7.89
CA LYS A 10 -4.38 -6.22 7.50
C LYS A 10 -4.55 -4.73 7.24
N LYS A 11 -4.94 -4.40 6.00
CA LYS A 11 -5.32 -3.05 5.60
C LYS A 11 -6.67 -3.05 4.91
N GLU A 12 -7.52 -2.09 5.27
CA GLU A 12 -8.75 -1.82 4.55
C GLU A 12 -8.46 -1.26 3.15
N VAL A 13 -9.26 -1.69 2.18
CA VAL A 13 -9.14 -1.22 0.81
C VAL A 13 -9.63 0.22 0.72
N ASP A 14 -8.72 1.11 0.28
CA ASP A 14 -9.00 2.51 0.03
C ASP A 14 -8.57 2.89 -1.39
N TRP A 15 -8.85 4.13 -1.82
CA TRP A 15 -8.47 4.60 -3.15
C TRP A 15 -6.98 4.48 -3.45
N SER A 16 -6.12 4.63 -2.42
CA SER A 16 -4.67 4.51 -2.60
C SER A 16 -4.27 3.06 -2.87
N VAL A 17 -4.86 2.08 -2.18
CA VAL A 17 -4.65 0.65 -2.47
C VAL A 17 -5.04 0.34 -3.91
N LEU A 18 -6.16 0.86 -4.39
CA LEU A 18 -6.65 0.56 -5.74
C LEU A 18 -5.81 1.19 -6.88
N TYR A 19 -5.00 2.22 -6.60
CA TYR A 19 -4.34 3.03 -7.64
C TYR A 19 -2.84 3.26 -7.46
N TYR A 20 -2.37 3.45 -6.23
CA TYR A 20 -1.07 4.08 -5.97
C TYR A 20 -0.13 3.27 -5.09
N GLY A 21 -0.67 2.45 -4.18
CA GLY A 21 0.15 1.74 -3.22
C GLY A 21 -0.39 1.69 -1.80
N ILE A 22 0.47 1.23 -0.91
CA ILE A 22 0.17 0.95 0.49
C ILE A 22 1.26 1.56 1.36
N ASN A 23 0.86 2.23 2.44
CA ASN A 23 1.77 2.69 3.48
C ASN A 23 2.07 1.53 4.43
N ILE A 24 3.35 1.34 4.75
CA ILE A 24 3.76 0.42 5.80
C ILE A 24 3.58 1.14 7.15
N PRO A 25 2.77 0.60 8.08
CA PRO A 25 2.58 1.17 9.40
C PRO A 25 3.90 1.34 10.13
N VAL A 26 4.07 2.49 10.81
CA VAL A 26 5.28 2.81 11.58
C VAL A 26 5.65 1.69 12.56
N SER A 27 4.67 1.02 13.15
CA SER A 27 4.87 -0.10 14.09
C SER A 27 5.60 -1.29 13.49
N ILE A 28 5.49 -1.54 12.18
CA ILE A 28 6.14 -2.69 11.52
C ILE A 28 7.28 -2.29 10.58
N GLN A 29 7.53 -0.99 10.38
CA GLN A 29 8.54 -0.50 9.43
C GLN A 29 9.96 -1.02 9.72
N VAL A 30 10.34 -1.13 10.99
CA VAL A 30 11.69 -1.61 11.36
C VAL A 30 11.85 -3.07 10.97
N ALA A 31 10.92 -3.92 11.43
CA ALA A 31 10.91 -5.35 11.14
C ALA A 31 10.80 -5.65 9.64
N PHE A 32 9.99 -4.86 8.93
CA PHE A 32 9.84 -4.92 7.48
C PHE A 32 11.14 -4.60 6.74
N GLN A 33 11.86 -3.55 7.14
CA GLN A 33 13.10 -3.14 6.48
C GLN A 33 14.27 -4.09 6.76
N GLN A 34 14.30 -4.72 7.92
CA GLN A 34 15.31 -5.75 8.25
C GLN A 34 15.33 -6.90 7.23
N GLN A 35 14.20 -7.20 6.58
CA GLN A 35 14.12 -8.22 5.52
C GLN A 35 14.99 -7.91 4.30
N PHE A 36 15.32 -6.65 4.06
CA PHE A 36 16.02 -6.21 2.85
C PHE A 36 17.53 -6.04 3.05
N ASN A 37 18.07 -6.50 4.20
CA ASN A 37 19.47 -6.40 4.64
C ASN A 37 20.06 -4.98 4.61
N ASN A 38 19.24 -3.95 4.41
CA ASN A 38 19.59 -2.53 4.40
C ASN A 38 18.32 -1.68 4.56
N PHE A 39 18.41 -0.65 5.40
CA PHE A 39 17.35 0.34 5.55
C PHE A 39 17.39 1.35 4.40
N LEU A 40 16.22 1.68 3.84
CA LEU A 40 16.12 2.73 2.85
C LEU A 40 16.23 4.09 3.55
N LYS A 41 17.19 4.91 3.13
CA LYS A 41 17.29 6.31 3.58
C LYS A 41 16.13 7.12 2.99
N LYS A 42 15.86 8.29 3.58
CA LYS A 42 14.83 9.21 3.07
C LYS A 42 15.09 9.56 1.61
N GLY A 43 14.06 9.42 0.77
CA GLY A 43 14.12 9.63 -0.67
C GLY A 43 14.58 8.41 -1.47
N GLU A 44 15.09 7.36 -0.83
CA GLU A 44 15.52 6.16 -1.53
C GLU A 44 14.34 5.25 -1.89
N SER A 45 14.54 4.49 -2.95
CA SER A 45 13.61 3.48 -3.40
C SER A 45 14.34 2.21 -3.82
N LYS A 46 13.65 1.08 -3.71
CA LYS A 46 14.15 -0.24 -4.13
C LYS A 46 13.02 -1.00 -4.82
N GLU A 47 13.35 -1.71 -5.90
CA GLU A 47 12.41 -2.65 -6.52
C GLU A 47 12.28 -3.89 -5.63
N ILE A 48 11.04 -4.30 -5.37
CA ILE A 48 10.71 -5.50 -4.61
C ILE A 48 9.67 -6.33 -5.38
N ILE A 49 9.56 -7.61 -5.02
CA ILE A 49 8.52 -8.49 -5.54
C ILE A 49 7.39 -8.58 -4.51
N LEU A 50 6.18 -8.28 -4.97
CA LEU A 50 4.96 -8.44 -4.20
C LEU A 50 4.16 -9.62 -4.74
N GLN A 51 3.82 -10.57 -3.87
CA GLN A 51 2.94 -11.69 -4.22
C GLN A 51 1.49 -11.31 -3.92
N LEU A 52 0.61 -11.54 -4.90
CA LEU A 52 -0.83 -11.36 -4.78
C LEU A 52 -1.51 -12.53 -5.50
N GLU A 53 -2.29 -13.31 -4.76
CA GLU A 53 -2.72 -14.65 -5.18
C GLU A 53 -1.48 -15.49 -5.60
N ASP A 54 -1.54 -16.18 -6.74
CA ASP A 54 -0.44 -16.99 -7.27
C ASP A 54 0.48 -16.22 -8.23
N LYS A 55 0.43 -14.88 -8.22
CA LYS A 55 1.18 -14.02 -9.14
C LYS A 55 2.16 -13.11 -8.41
N SER A 56 3.32 -12.93 -9.04
CA SER A 56 4.38 -12.03 -8.57
C SER A 56 4.39 -10.73 -9.39
N TYR A 57 4.52 -9.60 -8.68
CA TYR A 57 4.50 -8.27 -9.27
C TYR A 57 5.71 -7.46 -8.82
N LYS A 58 6.42 -6.85 -9.77
CA LYS A 58 7.46 -5.86 -9.48
C LYS A 58 6.82 -4.55 -9.05
N VAL A 59 7.20 -4.06 -7.87
CA VAL A 59 6.72 -2.81 -7.28
C VAL A 59 7.88 -2.05 -6.65
N LYS A 60 7.69 -0.76 -6.33
CA LYS A 60 8.72 0.03 -5.65
C LYS A 60 8.43 0.16 -4.16
N LEU A 61 9.38 -0.21 -3.32
CA LEU A 61 9.43 0.22 -1.92
C LEU A 61 10.12 1.59 -1.86
N ILE A 62 9.51 2.58 -1.23
CA ILE A 62 10.03 3.95 -1.17
C ILE A 62 9.98 4.45 0.27
N ASN A 63 11.07 5.03 0.76
CA ASN A 63 11.04 5.87 1.96
C ASN A 63 10.87 7.33 1.52
N GLN A 64 9.71 7.92 1.78
CA GLN A 64 9.38 9.24 1.24
C GLN A 64 10.27 10.35 1.81
N ASN A 65 10.70 11.26 0.94
CA ASN A 65 11.38 12.47 1.36
C ASN A 65 10.35 13.60 1.58
N PHE A 66 10.13 13.96 2.84
CA PHE A 66 9.30 15.12 3.17
C PHE A 66 10.15 16.39 3.24
N ASP A 67 9.55 17.50 2.81
CA ASP A 67 10.11 18.82 3.03
C ASP A 67 10.21 19.10 4.54
N LYS A 68 11.43 19.04 5.08
CA LYS A 68 11.71 19.23 6.51
C LYS A 68 11.35 20.63 7.00
N SER A 69 11.29 21.63 6.11
CA SER A 69 10.88 22.99 6.48
C SER A 69 9.39 23.03 6.84
N LYS A 70 8.58 22.17 6.20
CA LYS A 70 7.13 22.07 6.42
C LYS A 70 6.76 21.00 7.46
N TYR A 71 7.58 19.96 7.58
CA TYR A 71 7.29 18.78 8.40
C TYR A 71 8.51 18.33 9.22
N PRO A 72 8.99 19.16 10.18
CA PRO A 72 10.24 18.91 10.88
C PRO A 72 10.23 17.66 11.76
N THR A 73 9.06 17.24 12.27
CA THR A 73 8.89 16.10 13.17
C THR A 73 8.32 14.85 12.48
N HIS A 74 8.14 14.86 11.16
CA HIS A 74 7.55 13.74 10.46
C HIS A 74 8.44 12.50 10.48
N LYS A 75 7.88 11.41 11.02
CA LYS A 75 8.46 10.07 10.92
C LYS A 75 8.52 9.63 9.46
N ASP A 76 9.46 8.73 9.19
CA ASP A 76 9.66 8.13 7.88
C ASP A 76 8.35 7.48 7.39
N LEU A 77 8.05 7.68 6.11
CA LEU A 77 6.88 7.09 5.47
C LEU A 77 7.35 6.10 4.43
N LEU A 78 7.44 4.84 4.85
CA LEU A 78 7.73 3.72 3.98
C LEU A 78 6.46 3.31 3.23
N GLN A 79 6.54 3.20 1.91
CA GLN A 79 5.40 2.87 1.04
C GLN A 79 5.79 1.85 -0.02
N ILE A 80 4.91 0.88 -0.26
CA ILE A 80 4.90 0.11 -1.48
C ILE A 80 4.11 0.91 -2.51
N ARG A 81 4.68 1.16 -3.69
CA ARG A 81 4.15 2.04 -4.73
C ARG A 81 4.06 1.32 -6.06
N TYR A 82 2.97 1.58 -6.77
CA TYR A 82 2.72 1.14 -8.14
C TYR A 82 1.89 2.20 -8.88
N THR A 83 1.86 2.12 -10.21
CA THR A 83 1.08 3.05 -11.04
C THR A 83 -0.35 2.53 -11.26
N PRO A 84 -1.32 3.40 -11.55
CA PRO A 84 -2.70 2.99 -11.81
C PRO A 84 -2.86 1.95 -12.94
N GLN A 85 -2.00 2.03 -13.95
CA GLN A 85 -1.98 1.15 -15.13
C GLN A 85 -1.14 -0.12 -14.92
N SER A 86 -0.46 -0.26 -13.78
CA SER A 86 0.31 -1.46 -13.49
C SER A 86 -0.59 -2.69 -13.38
N LYS A 87 -0.06 -3.86 -13.76
CA LYS A 87 -0.78 -5.14 -13.71
C LYS A 87 -1.31 -5.45 -12.30
N ILE A 88 -0.57 -5.07 -11.26
CA ILE A 88 -1.02 -5.26 -9.87
C ILE A 88 -2.20 -4.36 -9.53
N ALA A 89 -2.16 -3.07 -9.91
CA ALA A 89 -3.27 -2.16 -9.62
C ALA A 89 -4.55 -2.57 -10.35
N ILE A 90 -4.42 -3.05 -11.59
CA ILE A 90 -5.54 -3.63 -12.35
C ILE A 90 -6.10 -4.85 -11.61
N LYS A 91 -5.24 -5.82 -11.24
CA LYS A 91 -5.65 -7.03 -10.53
C LYS A 91 -6.30 -6.75 -9.17
N ILE A 92 -5.77 -5.79 -8.41
CA ILE A 92 -6.39 -5.34 -7.15
C ILE A 92 -7.80 -4.81 -7.43
N ARG A 93 -8.00 -3.97 -8.44
CA ARG A 93 -9.34 -3.48 -8.80
C ARG A 93 -10.28 -4.58 -9.29
N GLU A 94 -9.76 -5.64 -9.91
CA GLU A 94 -10.55 -6.82 -10.28
C GLU A 94 -11.01 -7.60 -9.04
N ILE A 95 -10.09 -7.85 -8.09
CA ILE A 95 -10.39 -8.55 -6.82
C ILE A 95 -11.41 -7.75 -5.99
N PHE A 96 -11.27 -6.43 -5.94
CA PHE A 96 -12.10 -5.53 -5.14
C PHE A 96 -13.07 -4.71 -6.01
N LEU A 97 -13.67 -5.32 -7.03
CA LEU A 97 -14.47 -4.63 -8.04
C LEU A 97 -15.61 -3.78 -7.45
N ASP A 98 -16.36 -4.32 -6.49
CA ASP A 98 -17.49 -3.59 -5.89
C ASP A 98 -17.02 -2.43 -5.02
N SER A 99 -15.95 -2.63 -4.23
CA SER A 99 -15.31 -1.55 -3.48
C SER A 99 -14.78 -0.45 -4.41
N TYR A 100 -14.19 -0.84 -5.55
CA TYR A 100 -13.72 0.10 -6.56
C TYR A 100 -14.88 0.90 -7.17
N ARG A 101 -15.99 0.25 -7.55
CA ARG A 101 -17.18 0.92 -8.10
C ARG A 101 -17.72 1.94 -7.10
N TYR A 102 -17.89 1.54 -5.85
CA TYR A 102 -18.34 2.43 -4.78
C TYR A 102 -17.41 3.65 -4.62
N LEU A 103 -16.11 3.41 -4.41
CA LEU A 103 -15.15 4.48 -4.20
C LEU A 103 -15.02 5.41 -5.41
N LYS A 104 -15.21 4.90 -6.63
CA LYS A 104 -15.22 5.71 -7.86
C LYS A 104 -16.40 6.67 -7.90
N ILE A 105 -17.59 6.19 -7.52
CA ILE A 105 -18.80 7.04 -7.42
C ILE A 105 -18.57 8.14 -6.37
N GLU A 106 -18.10 7.77 -5.18
CA GLU A 106 -17.83 8.74 -4.11
C GLU A 106 -16.74 9.76 -4.51
N LYS A 107 -15.70 9.33 -5.22
CA LYS A 107 -14.65 10.25 -5.68
C LYS A 107 -15.14 11.29 -6.68
N ASN A 108 -16.10 10.92 -7.54
CA ASN A 108 -16.68 11.83 -8.52
C ASN A 108 -17.58 12.89 -7.88
N LYS A 109 -18.09 12.64 -6.66
CA LYS A 109 -18.86 13.63 -5.89
C LYS A 109 -17.97 14.68 -5.22
N LEU A 110 -16.68 14.44 -5.08
CA LEU A 110 -15.77 15.37 -4.43
C LEU A 110 -15.43 16.54 -5.36
N PHE A 111 -15.69 17.76 -4.89
CA PHE A 111 -15.25 18.99 -5.54
C PHE A 111 -13.72 19.10 -5.61
N ASN A 112 -13.02 18.53 -4.61
CA ASN A 112 -11.56 18.44 -4.57
C ASN A 112 -11.09 16.99 -4.55
N HIS A 113 -10.61 16.51 -5.70
CA HIS A 113 -10.14 15.12 -5.86
C HIS A 113 -8.86 14.77 -5.06
N ARG A 114 -8.21 15.75 -4.42
CA ARG A 114 -7.07 15.54 -3.50
C ARG A 114 -7.51 15.16 -2.09
N GLN A 115 -8.79 15.31 -1.75
CA GLN A 115 -9.30 14.87 -0.45
C GLN A 115 -9.24 13.33 -0.36
N PRO A 116 -8.67 12.78 0.73
CA PRO A 116 -8.63 11.34 0.92
C PRO A 116 -10.03 10.81 1.21
N LEU A 117 -10.51 9.88 0.39
CA LEU A 117 -11.74 9.13 0.67
C LEU A 117 -11.44 8.10 1.75
N ARG A 118 -12.01 8.31 2.94
CA ARG A 118 -12.15 7.28 3.96
C ARG A 118 -13.59 6.78 3.92
N MET A 119 -13.76 5.47 3.97
CA MET A 119 -15.07 4.83 4.05
C MET A 119 -15.70 5.21 5.39
N LEU A 120 -16.57 6.23 5.40
CA LEU A 120 -17.06 6.79 6.68
C LEU A 120 -18.44 6.29 7.09
N LEU A 121 -19.33 5.87 6.18
CA LEU A 121 -20.74 5.68 6.55
C LEU A 121 -21.54 4.62 5.77
N ILE A 122 -20.92 3.48 5.40
CA ILE A 122 -21.70 2.27 5.13
C ILE A 122 -21.07 1.11 5.90
N LYS A 123 -21.58 0.86 7.11
CA LYS A 123 -21.35 -0.40 7.85
C LYS A 123 -22.08 -1.56 7.14
N ILE A 124 -21.76 -1.81 5.88
CA ILE A 124 -21.89 -3.15 5.30
C ILE A 124 -20.48 -3.71 5.43
N THR A 125 -20.28 -4.49 6.48
CA THR A 125 -19.01 -5.05 6.92
C THR A 125 -18.39 -5.91 5.82
N PHE A 126 -17.62 -5.32 4.91
CA PHE A 126 -16.66 -6.04 4.09
C PHE A 126 -15.27 -5.64 4.53
N ILE A 127 -14.83 -6.23 5.64
CA ILE A 127 -13.44 -6.15 6.05
C ILE A 127 -12.63 -7.11 5.17
N LEU A 128 -12.35 -6.69 3.93
CA LEU A 128 -11.50 -7.46 3.05
C LEU A 128 -10.04 -7.17 3.41
N SER A 129 -9.41 -8.19 4.00
CA SER A 129 -8.02 -8.13 4.47
C SER A 129 -7.12 -8.55 3.32
N ILE A 130 -6.32 -7.65 2.77
CA ILE A 130 -5.26 -8.06 1.83
C ILE A 130 -4.18 -8.75 2.64
N LEU A 131 -4.02 -10.06 2.47
CA LEU A 131 -2.86 -10.78 2.97
C LEU A 131 -1.72 -10.58 1.96
N MET A 132 -0.78 -9.69 2.27
CA MET A 132 0.45 -9.54 1.48
C MET A 132 1.50 -10.49 2.04
N VAL A 133 1.85 -11.53 1.29
CA VAL A 133 2.99 -12.39 1.64
C VAL A 133 4.21 -11.85 0.91
N LEU A 134 5.19 -11.37 1.67
CA LEU A 134 6.49 -11.01 1.14
C LEU A 134 7.42 -12.20 1.33
N LYS A 135 7.90 -12.77 0.23
CA LYS A 135 8.94 -13.81 0.25
C LYS A 135 10.29 -13.16 0.06
N LYS A 136 11.26 -13.58 0.88
CA LYS A 136 12.67 -13.28 0.71
C LYS A 136 13.13 -13.86 -0.63
N LEU A 137 13.75 -13.02 -1.48
CA LEU A 137 14.44 -13.47 -2.69
C LEU A 137 15.79 -14.09 -2.32
#